data_AF-A0A6A6H5H1-F1
#
_entry.id   AF-A0A6A6H5H1-F1
#
_cell.length_a   1.000
_cell.length_b   1.000
_cell.length_c   1.000
_cell.angle_alpha   90.00
_cell.angle_beta   90.00
_cell.angle_gamma   90.00
#
_symmetry.space_group_name_H-M   'P 1'
#
loop_
_entity.id
_entity.type
_entity.pdbx_description
1 polymer ?
#
loop_
_entity_poly.entity_id
_entity_poly.type
_entity_poly.pdbx_seq_one_letter_code
_entity_poly.pdbx_strand_id
1 'polypeptide(L)'
;MPQTRSSVTREKKDINKGGQVARDAREGAAVDDSVQQSSFKGPLDRFLYRTTVASSQNRERRVAQSPSIVNGTHSPKDPPLKRPRDASPSDRSPSSLQKRRKSSKYAGPSTYAHLPKLKDIFTPQLICIFIGTNPGIRTATAGHAYAHPSNLFWRLLHTSGLTDRRCDPSEDVDMPRLYAMGNTNIVERPSKDAAQLSKKEMEDGAWVLEAKMRLWRPESVCIVGKGIWEAVVRAKRGTGLGKGWQYGWQDARDNMGRGGEDKWEGARVFVATSTSGLAVSTGQDEKEAIWKPFGDWVRKRRLEKFGKEGEGDYLDELWKGNEELRAANEV
;
A
#
# COMPACT_ATOMS: atom_id res chain seq x y z
N MET A 1 -55.82 13.41 33.05
CA MET A 1 -56.58 14.66 33.28
C MET A 1 -56.12 15.24 34.60
N PRO A 2 -55.82 16.55 34.74
CA PRO A 2 -55.94 17.68 33.79
C PRO A 2 -54.60 17.99 33.08
N GLN A 3 -54.53 18.42 31.81
CA GLN A 3 -54.89 19.73 31.19
C GLN A 3 -53.89 20.85 31.54
N THR A 4 -53.35 21.72 30.69
CA THR A 4 -53.22 21.96 29.22
C THR A 4 -52.55 23.36 29.09
N ARG A 5 -51.80 23.59 28.00
CA ARG A 5 -51.57 24.86 27.24
C ARG A 5 -50.11 24.86 26.74
N SER A 6 -49.78 24.62 25.46
CA SER A 6 -50.17 25.28 24.20
C SER A 6 -49.80 26.76 24.12
N SER A 7 -48.78 27.06 23.32
CA SER A 7 -48.66 28.31 22.60
C SER A 7 -48.12 28.03 21.19
N VAL A 8 -49.01 28.26 20.24
CA VAL A 8 -48.85 28.25 18.79
C VAL A 8 -48.39 29.65 18.35
N THR A 9 -47.44 29.73 17.42
CA THR A 9 -47.34 30.86 16.48
C THR A 9 -46.91 30.36 15.10
N ARG A 10 -47.92 30.26 14.22
CA ARG A 10 -47.90 30.44 12.75
C ARG A 10 -47.72 31.95 12.49
N GLU A 11 -47.30 32.55 11.37
CA GLU A 11 -47.12 32.21 9.96
C GLU A 11 -46.58 33.48 9.26
N LYS A 12 -45.94 33.34 8.08
CA LYS A 12 -45.85 34.24 6.90
C LYS A 12 -44.49 33.98 6.23
N LYS A 13 -44.34 33.24 5.12
CA LYS A 13 -44.94 33.31 3.78
C LYS A 13 -44.51 34.57 3.03
N ASP A 14 -43.46 34.42 2.21
CA ASP A 14 -43.21 35.24 1.04
C ASP A 14 -42.92 34.34 -0.16
N ILE A 15 -43.51 34.75 -1.28
CA ILE A 15 -43.60 34.07 -2.57
C ILE A 15 -42.82 34.92 -3.58
N ASN A 16 -42.03 34.26 -4.44
CA ASN A 16 -42.08 34.35 -5.90
C ASN A 16 -40.84 34.82 -6.68
N LYS A 17 -40.74 34.19 -7.87
CA LYS A 17 -40.02 34.52 -9.12
C LYS A 17 -38.52 34.24 -9.11
N GLY A 18 -37.95 33.48 -10.04
CA GLY A 18 -38.36 33.16 -11.41
C GLY A 18 -37.22 33.56 -12.34
N GLY A 19 -36.54 32.58 -12.94
CA GLY A 19 -35.36 32.83 -13.78
C GLY A 19 -34.89 31.57 -14.50
N GLN A 20 -35.62 31.19 -15.55
CA GLN A 20 -35.16 30.31 -16.63
C GLN A 20 -34.31 31.14 -17.60
N VAL A 21 -33.10 30.70 -17.94
CA VAL A 21 -32.51 30.95 -19.28
C VAL A 21 -31.58 29.80 -19.71
N ALA A 22 -31.89 29.29 -20.90
CA ALA A 22 -31.07 28.65 -21.95
C ALA A 22 -30.21 27.42 -21.66
N ARG A 23 -30.67 26.32 -22.26
CA ARG A 23 -29.86 25.28 -22.90
C ARG A 23 -29.16 25.89 -24.13
N ASP A 24 -27.90 25.54 -24.34
CA ASP A 24 -27.33 25.46 -25.68
C ASP A 24 -26.39 24.25 -25.76
N ALA A 25 -26.71 23.38 -26.71
CA ALA A 25 -25.89 22.28 -27.16
C ALA A 25 -25.16 22.72 -28.43
N ARG A 26 -23.84 22.53 -28.49
CA ARG A 26 -23.11 22.43 -29.77
C ARG A 26 -21.98 21.42 -29.68
N GLU A 27 -21.98 20.55 -30.68
CA GLU A 27 -20.95 19.60 -31.05
C GLU A 27 -19.60 20.25 -31.39
N GLY A 28 -18.53 19.50 -31.13
CA GLY A 28 -17.48 19.21 -32.12
C GLY A 28 -16.48 20.31 -32.46
N ALA A 29 -15.27 20.19 -31.91
CA ALA A 29 -14.03 20.35 -32.68
C ALA A 29 -12.82 19.85 -31.86
N ALA A 30 -12.10 18.89 -32.43
CA ALA A 30 -10.77 18.47 -32.02
C ALA A 30 -9.74 19.52 -32.44
N VAL A 31 -8.83 19.91 -31.53
CA VAL A 31 -7.60 20.68 -31.81
C VAL A 31 -6.60 20.29 -30.71
N ASP A 32 -5.68 19.37 -31.01
CA ASP A 32 -4.28 19.61 -31.39
C ASP A 32 -3.35 19.80 -30.18
N ASP A 33 -2.40 18.87 -30.13
CA ASP A 33 -1.53 18.52 -29.03
C ASP A 33 -0.24 19.33 -29.20
N SER A 34 -0.18 20.52 -28.59
CA SER A 34 1.03 21.36 -28.60
C SER A 34 1.73 21.31 -27.24
N VAL A 35 2.72 20.42 -27.18
CA VAL A 35 3.67 20.28 -26.06
C VAL A 35 4.44 21.59 -25.86
N GLN A 36 4.14 22.31 -24.78
CA GLN A 36 4.98 23.39 -24.27
C GLN A 36 6.29 22.81 -23.73
N GLN A 37 7.37 23.03 -24.47
CA GLN A 37 8.74 22.74 -24.04
C GLN A 37 9.14 23.66 -22.88
N SER A 38 9.34 23.08 -21.70
CA SER A 38 10.04 23.74 -20.60
C SER A 38 11.55 23.74 -20.85
N SER A 39 12.17 24.92 -20.70
CA SER A 39 13.61 25.09 -20.90
C SER A 39 14.39 24.57 -19.68
N PHE A 40 14.86 23.32 -19.74
CA PHE A 40 15.86 22.81 -18.80
C PHE A 40 17.05 22.23 -19.57
N LYS A 41 18.20 22.92 -19.52
CA LYS A 41 19.45 22.43 -20.10
C LYS A 41 20.14 21.49 -19.11
N GLY A 42 20.05 20.19 -19.35
CA GLY A 42 20.77 19.14 -18.61
C GLY A 42 20.82 17.83 -19.41
N PRO A 43 21.83 16.97 -19.22
CA PRO A 43 22.12 15.86 -20.12
C PRO A 43 21.16 14.68 -19.89
N LEU A 44 20.07 14.64 -20.64
CA LEU A 44 19.07 13.55 -20.65
C LEU A 44 19.17 12.67 -21.91
N ASP A 45 20.37 12.51 -22.48
CA ASP A 45 20.61 11.63 -23.64
C ASP A 45 20.87 10.16 -23.29
N ARG A 46 20.81 9.79 -22.00
CA ARG A 46 21.13 8.43 -21.54
C ARG A 46 19.91 7.55 -21.25
N PHE A 47 18.70 8.04 -21.51
CA PHE A 47 17.46 7.31 -21.17
C PHE A 47 16.40 7.29 -22.29
N LEU A 48 16.78 7.57 -23.54
CA LEU A 48 15.88 7.35 -24.68
C LEU A 48 15.89 5.88 -25.08
N TYR A 49 14.82 5.17 -24.71
CA TYR A 49 14.56 3.80 -25.16
C TYR A 49 14.08 3.85 -26.61
N ARG A 50 14.86 3.27 -27.53
CA ARG A 50 14.49 3.15 -28.94
C ARG A 50 13.54 1.97 -29.11
N THR A 51 12.25 2.25 -29.29
CA THR A 51 11.26 1.24 -29.71
C THR A 51 11.50 0.93 -31.19
N THR A 52 12.07 -0.24 -31.51
CA THR A 52 12.07 -0.77 -32.88
C THR A 52 10.94 -1.78 -33.00
N VAL A 53 9.85 -1.36 -33.63
CA VAL A 53 8.90 -2.24 -34.31
C VAL A 53 9.31 -2.27 -35.79
N ALA A 54 9.64 -3.45 -36.30
CA ALA A 54 9.70 -3.69 -37.74
C ALA A 54 9.20 -5.10 -38.04
N SER A 55 8.19 -5.12 -38.89
CA SER A 55 7.43 -6.24 -39.42
C SER A 55 8.21 -7.04 -40.48
N SER A 56 8.01 -8.35 -40.43
CA SER A 56 7.76 -9.30 -41.52
C SER A 56 8.31 -8.99 -42.93
N GLN A 57 9.34 -9.72 -43.36
CA GLN A 57 9.47 -10.15 -44.75
C GLN A 57 9.99 -11.59 -44.86
N ASN A 58 9.30 -12.35 -45.70
CA ASN A 58 9.58 -13.71 -46.16
C ASN A 58 11.02 -13.90 -46.67
N ARG A 59 11.66 -15.01 -46.30
CA ARG A 59 12.47 -15.79 -47.26
C ARG A 59 12.65 -17.24 -46.83
N GLU A 60 12.47 -18.12 -47.81
CA GLU A 60 12.36 -19.57 -47.69
C GLU A 60 13.70 -20.30 -47.46
N ARG A 61 13.58 -21.42 -46.74
CA ARG A 61 14.32 -22.71 -46.81
C ARG A 61 15.74 -22.74 -47.39
N ARG A 62 16.70 -23.18 -46.56
CA ARG A 62 17.52 -24.36 -46.89
C ARG A 62 18.10 -25.05 -45.65
N VAL A 63 18.28 -26.35 -45.83
CA VAL A 63 18.46 -27.44 -44.86
C VAL A 63 19.93 -27.64 -44.48
N ALA A 64 20.13 -27.99 -43.19
CA ALA A 64 21.17 -28.81 -42.55
C ALA A 64 22.66 -28.64 -42.90
N GLN A 65 23.50 -28.49 -41.86
CA GLN A 65 24.30 -29.58 -41.27
C GLN A 65 25.34 -28.99 -40.30
N SER A 66 25.38 -29.51 -39.07
CA SER A 66 26.60 -29.57 -38.25
C SER A 66 27.31 -30.90 -38.56
N PRO A 67 28.63 -31.06 -38.33
CA PRO A 67 29.10 -31.22 -36.96
C PRO A 67 30.51 -30.65 -36.68
N SER A 68 30.84 -30.84 -35.42
CA SER A 68 31.89 -30.34 -34.56
C SER A 68 33.24 -31.10 -34.61
N ILE A 69 34.16 -30.59 -33.77
CA ILE A 69 35.19 -31.28 -32.95
C ILE A 69 36.69 -31.24 -33.40
N VAL A 70 37.51 -30.83 -32.42
CA VAL A 70 38.86 -31.26 -31.93
C VAL A 70 40.21 -30.67 -32.40
N ASN A 71 40.89 -30.07 -31.40
CA ASN A 71 42.25 -30.27 -30.86
C ASN A 71 43.54 -29.91 -31.62
N GLY A 72 44.49 -29.32 -30.86
CA GLY A 72 45.95 -29.45 -31.00
C GLY A 72 46.71 -28.12 -30.87
N THR A 73 47.14 -27.71 -29.67
CA THR A 73 48.53 -27.79 -29.12
C THR A 73 49.65 -27.16 -29.96
N HIS A 74 50.35 -26.14 -29.39
CA HIS A 74 51.82 -26.05 -29.20
C HIS A 74 52.33 -24.58 -29.06
N SER A 75 52.93 -24.27 -27.90
CA SER A 75 54.03 -23.28 -27.71
C SER A 75 55.36 -23.93 -28.18
N PRO A 76 56.51 -23.23 -28.46
CA PRO A 76 57.09 -22.11 -27.68
C PRO A 76 57.99 -21.08 -28.42
N LYS A 77 58.49 -20.06 -27.65
CA LYS A 77 59.82 -19.38 -27.67
C LYS A 77 59.80 -17.82 -27.76
N ASP A 78 60.31 -17.19 -26.70
CA ASP A 78 60.71 -15.78 -26.50
C ASP A 78 62.07 -15.43 -27.16
N PRO A 79 62.64 -14.19 -27.07
CA PRO A 79 62.12 -12.80 -27.11
C PRO A 79 62.95 -11.90 -28.12
N PRO A 80 62.76 -10.56 -28.23
CA PRO A 80 63.58 -9.64 -27.42
C PRO A 80 62.99 -8.24 -27.04
N LEU A 81 63.46 -7.74 -25.88
CA LEU A 81 63.89 -6.36 -25.53
C LEU A 81 62.91 -5.14 -25.52
N LYS A 82 62.67 -4.63 -24.29
CA LYS A 82 62.72 -3.22 -23.76
C LYS A 82 62.34 -2.08 -24.74
N ARG A 83 61.45 -1.10 -24.50
CA ARG A 83 60.87 -0.31 -23.36
C ARG A 83 59.93 0.75 -24.05
N PRO A 84 59.19 1.68 -23.39
CA PRO A 84 58.88 1.87 -21.97
C PRO A 84 57.37 1.95 -21.67
N ARG A 85 57.08 2.10 -20.37
CA ARG A 85 55.77 2.26 -19.75
C ARG A 85 55.15 3.62 -20.08
N ASP A 86 53.96 3.63 -20.66
CA ASP A 86 52.99 4.71 -20.46
C ASP A 86 51.83 4.17 -19.63
N ALA A 87 51.95 4.39 -18.32
CA ALA A 87 50.85 4.24 -17.40
C ALA A 87 49.86 5.38 -17.68
N SER A 88 48.83 5.10 -18.46
CA SER A 88 47.64 5.94 -18.48
C SER A 88 47.02 5.90 -17.09
N PRO A 89 46.79 7.04 -16.41
CA PRO A 89 46.12 7.04 -15.12
C PRO A 89 44.68 6.58 -15.37
N SER A 90 44.36 5.39 -14.86
CA SER A 90 42.99 4.89 -14.80
C SER A 90 42.13 5.94 -14.10
N ASP A 91 41.15 6.43 -14.82
CA ASP A 91 40.11 7.32 -14.34
C ASP A 91 39.25 6.57 -13.31
N ARG A 92 39.76 6.44 -12.08
CA ARG A 92 39.02 5.90 -10.95
C ARG A 92 38.03 6.97 -10.54
N SER A 93 36.85 6.92 -11.15
CA SER A 93 35.67 7.60 -10.65
C SER A 93 35.57 7.35 -9.14
N PRO A 94 35.50 8.40 -8.29
CA PRO A 94 35.37 8.19 -6.86
C PRO A 94 34.04 7.49 -6.63
N SER A 95 34.09 6.29 -6.04
CA SER A 95 32.90 5.62 -5.55
C SER A 95 32.19 6.61 -4.64
N SER A 96 30.97 7.00 -5.02
CA SER A 96 30.15 7.87 -4.20
C SER A 96 29.97 7.18 -2.87
N LEU A 97 30.68 7.66 -1.83
CA LEU A 97 30.45 7.25 -0.45
C LEU A 97 28.97 7.51 -0.19
N GLN A 98 28.16 6.46 -0.22
CA GLN A 98 26.75 6.54 0.14
C GLN A 98 26.71 7.00 1.59
N LYS A 99 26.49 8.30 1.77
CA LYS A 99 26.44 8.95 3.08
C LYS A 99 25.38 8.23 3.89
N ARG A 100 25.79 7.43 4.88
CA ARG A 100 24.87 6.70 5.77
C ARG A 100 23.85 7.70 6.29
N ARG A 101 22.57 7.53 5.89
CA ARG A 101 21.48 8.40 6.33
C ARG A 101 21.44 8.34 7.86
N LYS A 102 21.50 9.51 8.52
CA LYS A 102 21.33 9.61 9.97
C LYS A 102 19.99 8.98 10.35
N SER A 103 19.96 8.21 11.43
CA SER A 103 18.71 7.66 11.97
C SER A 103 17.78 8.82 12.32
N SER A 104 16.53 8.68 11.89
CA SER A 104 15.47 9.61 12.24
C SER A 104 15.22 9.54 13.75
N LYS A 105 14.92 10.68 14.37
CA LYS A 105 14.54 10.79 15.80
C LYS A 105 13.08 11.19 15.89
N TYR A 106 12.50 11.06 17.08
CA TYR A 106 11.16 11.57 17.38
C TYR A 106 10.93 12.97 16.79
N ALA A 107 9.79 13.14 16.13
CA ALA A 107 9.34 14.42 15.62
C ALA A 107 7.94 14.69 16.16
N GLY A 108 7.75 15.86 16.78
CA GLY A 108 6.48 16.24 17.38
C GLY A 108 5.37 16.39 16.33
N PRO A 109 4.08 16.24 16.71
CA PRO A 109 2.96 16.25 15.76
C PRO A 109 2.90 17.48 14.85
N SER A 110 3.33 18.65 15.32
CA SER A 110 3.36 19.91 14.54
C SER A 110 4.27 19.86 13.31
N THR A 111 5.27 18.96 13.29
CA THR A 111 6.27 18.88 12.21
C THR A 111 5.65 18.59 10.84
N TYR A 112 4.59 17.78 10.81
CA TYR A 112 3.91 17.33 9.59
C TYR A 112 2.41 17.66 9.62
N ALA A 113 1.97 18.57 10.50
CA ALA A 113 0.55 18.93 10.65
C ALA A 113 -0.05 19.58 9.39
N HIS A 114 0.79 20.09 8.48
CA HIS A 114 0.37 20.61 7.18
C HIS A 114 0.02 19.52 6.15
N LEU A 115 0.36 18.25 6.43
CA LEU A 115 0.00 17.12 5.58
C LEU A 115 -1.36 16.56 6.02
N PRO A 116 -2.22 16.16 5.06
CA PRO A 116 -3.49 15.54 5.40
C PRO A 116 -3.27 14.18 6.06
N LYS A 117 -4.20 13.81 6.94
CA LYS A 117 -4.30 12.47 7.48
C LYS A 117 -4.84 11.53 6.39
N LEU A 118 -4.53 10.24 6.50
CA LEU A 118 -5.11 9.23 5.60
C LEU A 118 -6.45 8.77 6.17
N LYS A 119 -7.49 8.75 5.32
CA LYS A 119 -8.80 8.23 5.67
C LYS A 119 -8.72 6.72 5.85
N ASP A 120 -9.33 6.18 6.90
CA ASP A 120 -9.45 4.74 7.05
C ASP A 120 -10.46 4.19 6.05
N ILE A 121 -10.24 2.94 5.63
CA ILE A 121 -11.09 2.26 4.68
C ILE A 121 -11.77 1.11 5.42
N PHE A 122 -12.94 1.42 5.97
CA PHE A 122 -13.80 0.44 6.63
C PHE A 122 -15.10 0.22 5.87
N THR A 123 -15.56 -1.02 5.85
CA THR A 123 -16.94 -1.36 5.56
C THR A 123 -17.36 -2.49 6.49
N PRO A 124 -18.66 -2.74 6.66
CA PRO A 124 -19.10 -3.98 7.27
C PRO A 124 -18.64 -5.17 6.43
N GLN A 125 -18.54 -6.32 7.08
CA GLN A 125 -18.33 -7.63 6.45
C GLN A 125 -16.97 -7.82 5.74
N LEU A 126 -15.98 -6.97 6.03
CA LEU A 126 -14.61 -7.15 5.56
C LEU A 126 -14.02 -8.48 6.06
N ILE A 127 -13.33 -9.19 5.18
CA ILE A 127 -12.57 -10.39 5.53
C ILE A 127 -11.30 -9.99 6.28
N CYS A 128 -10.63 -8.93 5.83
CA CYS A 128 -9.38 -8.46 6.42
C CYS A 128 -9.30 -6.94 6.43
N ILE A 129 -8.74 -6.38 7.51
CA ILE A 129 -8.23 -5.01 7.55
C ILE A 129 -6.71 -5.04 7.73
N PHE A 130 -5.98 -4.33 6.87
CA PHE A 130 -4.53 -4.13 7.02
C PHE A 130 -4.24 -2.95 7.93
N ILE A 131 -3.37 -3.16 8.92
CA ILE A 131 -3.00 -2.15 9.91
C ILE A 131 -1.54 -1.74 9.67
N GLY A 132 -1.37 -0.53 9.13
CA GLY A 132 -0.08 0.11 8.92
C GLY A 132 0.41 0.87 10.16
N THR A 133 1.63 1.40 10.10
CA THR A 133 2.19 2.21 11.19
C THR A 133 1.56 3.58 11.22
N ASN A 134 1.80 4.38 10.19
CA ASN A 134 1.24 5.71 9.99
C ASN A 134 1.49 6.15 8.53
N PRO A 135 0.78 7.18 8.03
CA PRO A 135 1.03 7.71 6.71
C PRO A 135 2.45 8.27 6.58
N GLY A 136 3.25 7.70 5.66
CA GLY A 136 4.47 8.35 5.22
C GLY A 136 4.14 9.63 4.43
N ILE A 137 5.09 10.56 4.30
CA ILE A 137 4.88 11.83 3.55
C ILE A 137 4.18 11.61 2.21
N ARG A 138 4.66 10.64 1.40
CA ARG A 138 4.10 10.37 0.07
C ARG A 138 2.70 9.74 0.10
N THR A 139 2.42 8.91 1.11
CA THR A 139 1.09 8.34 1.37
C THR A 139 0.12 9.44 1.79
N ALA A 140 0.54 10.35 2.67
CA ALA A 140 -0.26 11.50 3.07
C ALA A 140 -0.56 12.42 1.89
N THR A 141 0.46 12.85 1.14
CA THR A 141 0.28 13.75 -0.02
C THR A 141 -0.56 13.12 -1.12
N ALA A 142 -0.43 11.82 -1.39
CA ALA A 142 -1.21 11.13 -2.41
C ALA A 142 -2.64 10.81 -1.97
N GLY A 143 -2.91 10.76 -0.67
CA GLY A 143 -4.21 10.33 -0.14
C GLY A 143 -4.49 8.83 -0.26
N HIS A 144 -3.47 8.02 -0.58
CA HIS A 144 -3.60 6.58 -0.85
C HIS A 144 -2.62 5.75 -0.03
N ALA A 145 -3.14 4.66 0.56
CA ALA A 145 -2.41 3.74 1.40
C ALA A 145 -1.20 3.15 0.69
N TYR A 146 -0.05 3.16 1.38
CA TYR A 146 1.19 2.56 0.89
C TYR A 146 1.71 3.12 -0.46
N ALA A 147 1.32 4.34 -0.87
CA ALA A 147 1.68 4.97 -2.15
C ALA A 147 3.17 5.27 -2.40
N HIS A 148 4.07 5.03 -1.44
CA HIS A 148 5.49 5.24 -1.69
C HIS A 148 6.06 4.15 -2.63
N PRO A 149 6.84 4.46 -3.69
CA PRO A 149 7.30 3.48 -4.68
C PRO A 149 8.19 2.36 -4.12
N SER A 150 8.93 2.66 -3.05
CA SER A 150 9.72 1.66 -2.35
C SER A 150 8.91 0.78 -1.39
N ASN A 151 7.61 1.06 -1.21
CA ASN A 151 6.74 0.24 -0.40
C ASN A 151 6.31 -1.00 -1.20
N LEU A 152 6.41 -2.16 -0.56
CA LEU A 152 6.18 -3.46 -1.19
C LEU A 152 4.76 -3.98 -0.99
N PHE A 153 3.88 -3.25 -0.30
CA PHE A 153 2.54 -3.70 0.07
C PHE A 153 1.77 -4.24 -1.12
N TRP A 154 1.60 -3.44 -2.16
CA TRP A 154 0.86 -3.82 -3.37
C TRP A 154 1.48 -4.99 -4.13
N ARG A 155 2.81 -5.11 -4.09
CA ARG A 155 3.50 -6.29 -4.65
C ARG A 155 3.21 -7.53 -3.82
N LEU A 156 3.32 -7.43 -2.49
CA LEU A 156 3.10 -8.53 -1.55
C LEU A 156 1.64 -8.98 -1.51
N LEU A 157 0.67 -8.08 -1.69
CA LEU A 157 -0.74 -8.47 -1.88
C LEU A 157 -0.88 -9.44 -3.06
N HIS A 158 -0.33 -9.06 -4.21
CA HIS A 158 -0.40 -9.88 -5.41
C HIS A 158 0.39 -11.19 -5.27
N THR A 159 1.66 -11.12 -4.86
CA THR A 159 2.52 -12.32 -4.81
C THR A 159 2.11 -13.31 -3.73
N SER A 160 1.40 -12.87 -2.68
CA SER A 160 0.80 -13.77 -1.68
C SER A 160 -0.57 -14.32 -2.07
N GLY A 161 -1.18 -13.85 -3.16
CA GLY A 161 -2.49 -14.29 -3.63
C GLY A 161 -3.68 -13.59 -2.94
N LEU A 162 -3.46 -12.49 -2.20
CA LEU A 162 -4.54 -11.65 -1.66
C LEU A 162 -5.32 -10.98 -2.79
N THR A 163 -4.63 -10.61 -3.86
CA THR A 163 -5.18 -10.09 -5.11
C THR A 163 -4.68 -10.95 -6.28
N ASP A 164 -5.50 -11.06 -7.32
CA ASP A 164 -5.22 -11.78 -8.58
C ASP A 164 -4.36 -10.97 -9.55
N ARG A 165 -4.31 -9.65 -9.37
CA ARG A 165 -3.39 -8.73 -10.04
C ARG A 165 -2.68 -7.81 -9.06
N ARG A 166 -1.61 -7.16 -9.52
CA ARG A 166 -0.98 -6.07 -8.76
C ARG A 166 -1.82 -4.80 -8.93
N CYS A 167 -2.53 -4.42 -7.87
CA CYS A 167 -3.30 -3.18 -7.81
C CYS A 167 -2.37 -1.96 -7.62
N ASP A 168 -2.83 -0.81 -8.09
CA ASP A 168 -2.22 0.50 -7.87
C ASP A 168 -2.67 1.08 -6.52
N PRO A 169 -1.84 1.90 -5.83
CA PRO A 169 -2.26 2.60 -4.61
C PRO A 169 -3.60 3.33 -4.72
N SER A 170 -3.91 3.91 -5.89
CA SER A 170 -5.17 4.64 -6.11
C SER A 170 -6.43 3.77 -5.99
N GLU A 171 -6.29 2.45 -6.05
CA GLU A 171 -7.38 1.48 -5.95
C GLU A 171 -7.68 1.08 -4.50
N ASP A 172 -6.99 1.66 -3.51
CA ASP A 172 -7.21 1.35 -2.09
C ASP A 172 -8.66 1.56 -1.62
N VAL A 173 -9.30 2.62 -2.13
CA VAL A 173 -10.72 2.95 -1.90
C VAL A 173 -11.68 1.90 -2.42
N ASP A 174 -11.28 1.15 -3.44
CA ASP A 174 -12.08 0.10 -4.07
C ASP A 174 -11.82 -1.29 -3.48
N MET A 175 -10.75 -1.47 -2.68
CA MET A 175 -10.41 -2.76 -2.07
C MET A 175 -11.53 -3.43 -1.26
N PRO A 176 -12.40 -2.70 -0.53
CA PRO A 176 -13.57 -3.30 0.10
C PRO A 176 -14.51 -3.93 -0.92
N ARG A 177 -14.81 -3.18 -1.98
CA ARG A 177 -15.73 -3.59 -3.03
C ARG A 177 -15.15 -4.76 -3.82
N LEU A 178 -13.89 -4.62 -4.25
CA LEU A 178 -13.19 -5.52 -5.14
C LEU A 178 -12.68 -6.80 -4.49
N TYR A 179 -12.43 -6.80 -3.18
CA TYR A 179 -11.73 -7.91 -2.52
C TYR A 179 -12.16 -8.19 -1.07
N ALA A 180 -13.13 -7.42 -0.52
CA ALA A 180 -13.53 -7.44 0.88
C ALA A 180 -12.36 -7.18 1.85
N MET A 181 -11.47 -6.25 1.47
CA MET A 181 -10.31 -5.85 2.28
C MET A 181 -10.30 -4.35 2.55
N GLY A 182 -9.91 -3.94 3.76
CA GLY A 182 -9.80 -2.53 4.17
C GLY A 182 -8.41 -2.17 4.69
N ASN A 183 -8.21 -0.90 5.07
CA ASN A 183 -6.95 -0.42 5.64
C ASN A 183 -7.16 0.63 6.74
N THR A 184 -6.17 0.73 7.64
CA THR A 184 -6.09 1.73 8.72
C THR A 184 -4.64 1.83 9.18
N ASN A 185 -4.33 2.81 10.04
CA ASN A 185 -3.05 2.89 10.74
C ASN A 185 -3.21 2.87 12.26
N ILE A 186 -2.19 2.41 12.99
CA ILE A 186 -2.14 2.52 14.45
C ILE A 186 -1.94 3.97 14.90
N VAL A 187 -1.18 4.76 14.15
CA VAL A 187 -1.00 6.19 14.39
C VAL A 187 -1.50 6.98 13.19
N GLU A 188 -2.38 7.95 13.45
CA GLU A 188 -3.10 8.71 12.43
C GLU A 188 -2.23 9.76 11.74
N ARG A 189 -1.32 10.41 12.50
CA ARG A 189 -0.57 11.55 11.97
C ARG A 189 0.51 11.13 10.96
N PRO A 190 0.75 11.95 9.92
CA PRO A 190 1.88 11.74 9.04
C PRO A 190 3.24 11.88 9.73
N SER A 191 4.22 11.13 9.23
CA SER A 191 5.63 11.33 9.56
C SER A 191 6.52 10.89 8.40
N LYS A 192 7.82 11.16 8.48
CA LYS A 192 8.79 10.66 7.49
C LYS A 192 8.95 9.14 7.59
N ASP A 193 9.00 8.62 8.80
CA ASP A 193 9.17 7.20 9.10
C ASP A 193 8.75 6.88 10.54
N ALA A 194 8.63 5.59 10.84
CA ALA A 194 8.18 5.07 12.13
C ALA A 194 9.09 5.49 13.31
N ALA A 195 10.37 5.79 13.07
CA ALA A 195 11.30 6.22 14.14
C ALA A 195 11.00 7.63 14.65
N GLN A 196 10.12 8.38 13.98
CA GLN A 196 9.62 9.68 14.43
C GLN A 196 8.42 9.61 15.37
N LEU A 197 7.89 8.41 15.62
CA LEU A 197 6.77 8.17 16.52
C LEU A 197 7.29 7.79 17.91
N SER A 198 6.61 8.27 18.94
CA SER A 198 6.88 7.85 20.30
C SER A 198 6.25 6.49 20.60
N LYS A 199 6.78 5.82 21.63
CA LYS A 199 6.20 4.57 22.16
C LYS A 199 4.76 4.77 22.64
N LYS A 200 4.50 5.91 23.29
CA LYS A 200 3.18 6.26 23.82
C LYS A 200 2.15 6.41 22.71
N GLU A 201 2.48 7.12 21.62
CA GLU A 201 1.57 7.25 20.47
C GLU A 201 1.17 5.90 19.88
N MET A 202 2.12 4.96 19.78
CA MET A 202 1.84 3.62 19.29
C MET A 202 0.95 2.82 20.26
N GLU A 203 1.14 2.95 21.57
CA GLU A 203 0.30 2.28 22.58
C GLU A 203 -1.10 2.88 22.67
N ASP A 204 -1.22 4.20 22.66
CA ASP A 204 -2.51 4.90 22.62
C ASP A 204 -3.29 4.47 21.36
N GLY A 205 -2.60 4.40 20.22
CA GLY A 205 -3.14 3.91 18.96
C GLY A 205 -3.66 2.47 19.00
N ALA A 206 -3.06 1.60 19.81
CA ALA A 206 -3.53 0.22 19.96
C ALA A 206 -4.96 0.17 20.54
N TRP A 207 -5.28 1.02 21.51
CA TRP A 207 -6.62 1.08 22.10
C TRP A 207 -7.66 1.65 21.12
N VAL A 208 -7.26 2.62 20.29
CA VAL A 208 -8.10 3.13 19.20
C VAL A 208 -8.42 2.02 18.19
N LEU A 209 -7.43 1.21 17.82
CA LEU A 209 -7.63 0.06 16.94
C LEU A 209 -8.58 -0.97 17.57
N GLU A 210 -8.42 -1.30 18.85
CA GLU A 210 -9.34 -2.21 19.56
C GLU A 210 -10.79 -1.72 19.49
N ALA A 211 -11.04 -0.42 19.70
CA ALA A 211 -12.36 0.17 19.57
C ALA A 211 -12.90 0.08 18.13
N LYS A 212 -12.08 0.43 17.12
CA LYS A 212 -12.45 0.34 15.70
C LYS A 212 -12.78 -1.09 15.29
N MET A 213 -11.98 -2.08 15.70
CA MET A 213 -12.24 -3.47 15.35
C MET A 213 -13.51 -4.00 16.02
N ARG A 214 -13.81 -3.58 17.26
CA ARG A 214 -15.08 -3.93 17.93
C ARG A 214 -16.31 -3.37 17.22
N LEU A 215 -16.17 -2.17 16.65
CA LEU A 215 -17.23 -1.51 15.88
C LEU A 215 -17.43 -2.15 14.51
N TRP A 216 -16.36 -2.29 13.72
CA TRP A 216 -16.43 -2.70 12.32
C TRP A 216 -16.42 -4.22 12.09
N ARG A 217 -15.95 -4.96 13.10
CA ARG A 217 -16.01 -6.43 13.17
C ARG A 217 -15.51 -7.15 11.91
N PRO A 218 -14.29 -6.87 11.43
CA PRO A 218 -13.72 -7.68 10.36
C PRO A 218 -13.49 -9.12 10.85
N GLU A 219 -13.44 -10.07 9.93
CA GLU A 219 -13.14 -11.46 10.30
C GLU A 219 -11.67 -11.62 10.75
N SER A 220 -10.77 -10.81 10.21
CA SER A 220 -9.36 -10.78 10.56
C SER A 220 -8.74 -9.39 10.43
N VAL A 221 -7.58 -9.22 11.06
CA VAL A 221 -6.68 -8.10 10.84
C VAL A 221 -5.29 -8.59 10.48
N CYS A 222 -4.61 -7.86 9.61
CA CYS A 222 -3.21 -8.10 9.26
C CYS A 222 -2.36 -6.93 9.74
N ILE A 223 -1.54 -7.18 10.78
CA ILE A 223 -0.59 -6.21 11.31
C ILE A 223 0.64 -6.16 10.40
N VAL A 224 0.84 -5.03 9.71
CA VAL A 224 1.86 -4.86 8.67
C VAL A 224 3.20 -4.43 9.28
N GLY A 225 3.71 -5.23 10.21
CA GLY A 225 5.02 -5.05 10.82
C GLY A 225 5.07 -5.35 12.31
N LYS A 226 6.15 -6.02 12.73
CA LYS A 226 6.43 -6.41 14.12
C LYS A 226 6.30 -5.26 15.14
N GLY A 227 6.77 -4.05 14.80
CA GLY A 227 6.76 -2.92 15.73
C GLY A 227 5.35 -2.45 16.12
N ILE A 228 4.37 -2.59 15.21
CA ILE A 228 2.96 -2.33 15.49
C ILE A 228 2.45 -3.38 16.48
N TRP A 229 2.75 -4.66 16.21
CA TRP A 229 2.32 -5.75 17.08
C TRP A 229 2.90 -5.65 18.48
N GLU A 230 4.17 -5.29 18.59
CA GLU A 230 4.83 -5.06 19.87
C GLU A 230 4.15 -3.93 20.66
N ALA A 231 3.70 -2.86 20.00
CA ALA A 231 2.95 -1.79 20.66
C ALA A 231 1.58 -2.27 21.16
N VAL A 232 0.86 -3.06 20.35
CA VAL A 232 -0.43 -3.67 20.76
C VAL A 232 -0.24 -4.57 21.98
N VAL A 233 0.76 -5.46 21.95
CA VAL A 233 1.04 -6.37 23.08
C VAL A 233 1.44 -5.58 24.32
N ARG A 234 2.28 -4.54 24.19
CA ARG A 234 2.68 -3.69 25.31
C ARG A 234 1.51 -2.92 25.91
N ALA A 235 0.62 -2.38 25.09
CA ALA A 235 -0.60 -1.74 25.58
C ALA A 235 -1.47 -2.73 26.37
N LYS A 236 -1.73 -3.92 25.82
CA LYS A 236 -2.64 -4.91 26.43
C LYS A 236 -2.06 -5.61 27.65
N ARG A 237 -0.75 -5.86 27.69
CA ARG A 237 -0.09 -6.72 28.69
C ARG A 237 0.95 -6.01 29.56
N GLY A 238 1.26 -4.75 29.27
CA GLY A 238 2.34 -4.00 29.94
C GLY A 238 3.76 -4.48 29.61
N THR A 239 3.92 -5.48 28.74
CA THR A 239 5.20 -6.12 28.44
C THR A 239 5.44 -6.24 26.93
N GLY A 240 6.71 -6.31 26.53
CA GLY A 240 7.09 -6.49 25.13
C GLY A 240 6.86 -7.92 24.63
N LEU A 241 7.19 -8.16 23.35
CA LEU A 241 7.13 -9.50 22.77
C LEU A 241 8.14 -10.43 23.45
N GLY A 242 7.69 -11.64 23.79
CA GLY A 242 8.56 -12.68 24.35
C GLY A 242 9.58 -13.21 23.33
N LYS A 243 10.63 -13.89 23.83
CA LYS A 243 11.73 -14.42 23.01
C LYS A 243 11.29 -15.43 21.93
N GLY A 244 10.16 -16.11 22.14
CA GLY A 244 9.61 -17.10 21.20
C GLY A 244 8.51 -16.56 20.27
N TRP A 245 8.35 -15.24 20.16
CA TRP A 245 7.35 -14.67 19.26
C TRP A 245 7.70 -14.93 17.77
N GLN A 246 6.68 -15.15 16.94
CA GLN A 246 6.79 -15.40 15.51
C GLN A 246 5.75 -14.63 14.69
N TYR A 247 6.09 -14.36 13.42
CA TYR A 247 5.13 -13.92 12.41
C TYR A 247 4.05 -14.98 12.18
N GLY A 248 2.95 -14.58 11.56
CA GLY A 248 1.83 -15.47 11.24
C GLY A 248 0.60 -15.22 12.11
N TRP A 249 -0.29 -16.21 12.16
CA TRP A 249 -1.47 -16.20 13.01
C TRP A 249 -1.08 -16.16 14.49
N GLN A 250 -1.70 -15.27 15.24
CA GLN A 250 -1.52 -15.15 16.69
C GLN A 250 -2.61 -15.92 17.44
N ASP A 251 -2.40 -16.12 18.74
CA ASP A 251 -3.34 -16.84 19.61
C ASP A 251 -4.70 -16.13 19.68
N ALA A 252 -5.80 -16.90 19.73
CA ALA A 252 -7.15 -16.36 19.77
C ALA A 252 -7.38 -15.41 20.97
N ARG A 253 -6.69 -15.63 22.10
CA ARG A 253 -6.71 -14.72 23.26
C ARG A 253 -6.30 -13.29 22.91
N ASP A 254 -5.55 -13.13 21.83
CA ASP A 254 -5.02 -11.86 21.34
C ASP A 254 -5.83 -11.25 20.20
N ASN A 255 -6.95 -11.87 19.82
CA ASN A 255 -7.90 -11.28 18.87
C ASN A 255 -8.22 -9.82 19.22
N MET A 256 -8.39 -9.00 18.18
CA MET A 256 -8.55 -7.56 18.31
C MET A 256 -10.03 -7.17 18.33
N GLY A 257 -10.40 -6.26 19.24
CA GLY A 257 -11.76 -5.77 19.43
C GLY A 257 -12.64 -6.65 20.31
N ARG A 258 -12.05 -7.64 21.01
CA ARG A 258 -12.75 -8.55 21.93
C ARG A 258 -13.68 -7.81 22.90
N GLY A 259 -14.81 -8.44 23.23
CA GLY A 259 -15.78 -7.93 24.20
C GLY A 259 -16.92 -7.15 23.54
N GLY A 260 -17.53 -6.24 24.30
CA GLY A 260 -18.82 -5.64 23.96
C GLY A 260 -19.99 -6.37 24.62
N GLU A 261 -21.19 -5.84 24.46
CA GLU A 261 -22.43 -6.37 25.07
C GLU A 261 -22.71 -7.81 24.64
N ASP A 262 -22.37 -8.14 23.40
CA ASP A 262 -22.57 -9.45 22.78
C ASP A 262 -21.35 -10.39 22.90
N LYS A 263 -20.31 -9.99 23.65
CA LYS A 263 -19.10 -10.78 23.90
C LYS A 263 -18.41 -11.27 22.62
N TRP A 264 -18.37 -10.43 21.58
CA TRP A 264 -17.69 -10.77 20.33
C TRP A 264 -16.24 -11.22 20.57
N GLU A 265 -15.84 -12.32 19.94
CA GLU A 265 -14.53 -12.98 20.14
C GLU A 265 -13.35 -12.22 19.51
N GLY A 266 -13.64 -11.09 18.85
CA GLY A 266 -12.64 -10.27 18.18
C GLY A 266 -12.22 -10.81 16.81
N ALA A 267 -11.56 -9.95 16.05
CA ALA A 267 -10.96 -10.29 14.77
C ALA A 267 -9.69 -11.12 14.97
N ARG A 268 -9.51 -12.17 14.15
CA ARG A 268 -8.30 -12.99 14.15
C ARG A 268 -7.09 -12.15 13.75
N VAL A 269 -6.00 -12.23 14.50
CA VAL A 269 -4.79 -11.43 14.23
C VAL A 269 -3.76 -12.24 13.45
N PHE A 270 -3.36 -11.71 12.30
CA PHE A 270 -2.16 -12.14 11.58
C PHE A 270 -1.09 -11.05 11.70
N VAL A 271 0.16 -11.41 11.96
CA VAL A 271 1.28 -10.46 11.97
C VAL A 271 2.22 -10.75 10.83
N ALA A 272 2.37 -9.78 9.94
CA ALA A 272 3.22 -9.84 8.78
C ALA A 272 4.48 -8.97 8.93
N THR A 273 5.38 -9.09 7.97
CA THR A 273 6.57 -8.25 7.88
C THR A 273 6.21 -6.82 7.48
N SER A 274 7.08 -5.86 7.82
CA SER A 274 6.93 -4.49 7.33
C SER A 274 7.14 -4.45 5.81
N THR A 275 6.29 -3.69 5.13
CA THR A 275 6.34 -3.47 3.69
C THR A 275 7.18 -2.26 3.29
N SER A 276 7.66 -1.48 4.26
CA SER A 276 8.50 -0.30 3.99
C SER A 276 9.83 -0.71 3.37
N GLY A 277 10.25 0.00 2.31
CA GLY A 277 11.59 -0.15 1.74
C GLY A 277 12.72 0.26 2.70
N LEU A 278 12.41 0.91 3.83
CA LEU A 278 13.37 1.18 4.91
C LEU A 278 13.60 -0.05 5.81
N ALA A 279 12.69 -1.03 5.79
CA ALA A 279 12.80 -2.27 6.54
C ALA A 279 13.61 -3.30 5.73
N VAL A 280 14.92 -3.30 5.97
CA VAL A 280 15.91 -4.15 5.27
C VAL A 280 16.25 -5.44 6.01
N SER A 281 15.64 -5.71 7.17
CA SER A 281 15.97 -6.86 8.02
C SER A 281 15.50 -8.22 7.50
N THR A 282 14.68 -8.24 6.44
CA THR A 282 13.99 -9.44 5.96
C THR A 282 14.09 -9.47 4.44
N GLY A 283 14.55 -10.61 3.90
CA GLY A 283 14.68 -10.82 2.45
C GLY A 283 13.33 -10.82 1.73
N GLN A 284 13.34 -10.63 0.41
CA GLN A 284 12.08 -10.60 -0.36
C GLN A 284 11.33 -11.93 -0.28
N ASP A 285 12.03 -13.04 -0.51
CA ASP A 285 11.46 -14.40 -0.49
C ASP A 285 10.89 -14.74 0.89
N GLU A 286 11.59 -14.31 1.95
CA GLU A 286 11.12 -14.49 3.33
C GLU A 286 9.86 -13.66 3.60
N LYS A 287 9.77 -12.41 3.09
CA LYS A 287 8.53 -11.63 3.17
C LYS A 287 7.39 -12.36 2.46
N GLU A 288 7.62 -12.85 1.25
CA GLU A 288 6.59 -13.57 0.50
C GLU A 288 6.13 -14.85 1.21
N ALA A 289 7.07 -15.65 1.74
CA ALA A 289 6.77 -16.83 2.53
C ALA A 289 5.94 -16.52 3.79
N ILE A 290 6.21 -15.39 4.46
CA ILE A 290 5.45 -14.96 5.62
C ILE A 290 4.03 -14.51 5.23
N TRP A 291 3.86 -13.83 4.09
CA TRP A 291 2.54 -13.34 3.67
C TRP A 291 1.66 -14.42 3.05
N LYS A 292 2.26 -15.44 2.42
CA LYS A 292 1.55 -16.47 1.65
C LYS A 292 0.45 -17.21 2.44
N PRO A 293 0.67 -17.68 3.69
CA PRO A 293 -0.40 -18.35 4.45
C PRO A 293 -1.61 -17.45 4.73
N PHE A 294 -1.39 -16.13 4.86
CA PHE A 294 -2.47 -15.18 5.03
C PHE A 294 -3.25 -14.99 3.73
N GLY A 295 -2.54 -14.84 2.61
CA GLY A 295 -3.18 -14.72 1.30
C GLY A 295 -3.98 -15.95 0.91
N ASP A 296 -3.46 -17.15 1.16
CA ASP A 296 -4.20 -18.39 0.95
C ASP A 296 -5.49 -18.47 1.77
N TRP A 297 -5.42 -18.05 3.04
CA TRP A 297 -6.59 -18.03 3.91
C TRP A 297 -7.63 -17.01 3.44
N VAL A 298 -7.23 -15.78 3.11
CA VAL A 298 -8.15 -14.74 2.64
C VAL A 298 -8.79 -15.15 1.31
N ARG A 299 -8.02 -15.68 0.37
CA ARG A 299 -8.53 -16.17 -0.93
C ARG A 299 -9.56 -17.28 -0.72
N LYS A 300 -9.24 -18.29 0.09
CA LYS A 300 -10.18 -19.36 0.43
C LYS A 300 -11.44 -18.80 1.08
N ARG A 301 -11.29 -17.86 2.03
CA ARG A 301 -12.43 -17.28 2.74
C ARG A 301 -13.34 -16.47 1.83
N ARG A 302 -12.77 -15.78 0.84
CA ARG A 302 -13.51 -15.04 -0.20
C ARG A 302 -14.33 -16.00 -1.06
N LEU A 303 -13.74 -17.11 -1.49
CA LEU A 303 -14.45 -18.16 -2.23
C LEU A 303 -15.61 -18.74 -1.39
N GLU A 304 -15.37 -19.07 -0.13
CA GLU A 304 -16.41 -19.59 0.78
C GLU A 304 -17.55 -18.59 1.01
N LYS A 305 -17.24 -17.30 1.10
CA LYS A 305 -18.23 -16.25 1.42
C LYS A 305 -19.05 -15.82 0.20
N PHE A 306 -18.45 -15.82 -0.98
CA PHE A 306 -19.02 -15.17 -2.16
C PHE A 306 -19.08 -16.05 -3.41
N GLY A 307 -18.58 -17.30 -3.35
CA GLY A 307 -18.63 -18.25 -4.46
C GLY A 307 -17.71 -17.92 -5.65
N LYS A 308 -16.85 -16.90 -5.54
CA LYS A 308 -15.87 -16.51 -6.56
C LYS A 308 -14.51 -16.17 -5.94
N GLU A 309 -13.46 -16.39 -6.72
CA GLU A 309 -12.11 -15.95 -6.40
C GLU A 309 -11.77 -14.65 -7.15
N GLY A 310 -10.73 -13.94 -6.70
CA GLY A 310 -10.19 -12.79 -7.44
C GLY A 310 -10.96 -11.49 -7.24
N GLU A 311 -10.81 -10.58 -8.20
CA GLU A 311 -11.52 -9.30 -8.26
C GLU A 311 -13.02 -9.54 -8.45
N GLY A 312 -13.85 -8.78 -7.74
CA GLY A 312 -15.28 -8.83 -8.00
C GLY A 312 -16.06 -7.84 -7.16
N ASP A 313 -17.27 -7.57 -7.58
CA ASP A 313 -18.17 -6.58 -6.97
C ASP A 313 -18.84 -7.14 -5.71
N TYR A 314 -18.05 -7.58 -4.73
CA TYR A 314 -18.50 -8.37 -3.56
C TYR A 314 -19.53 -7.64 -2.70
N LEU A 315 -19.43 -6.31 -2.69
CA LEU A 315 -20.26 -5.46 -1.86
C LEU A 315 -21.14 -4.54 -2.70
N ASP A 316 -21.28 -4.71 -4.02
CA ASP A 316 -22.00 -3.75 -4.86
C ASP A 316 -23.47 -3.55 -4.44
N GLU A 317 -24.18 -4.61 -4.04
CA GLU A 317 -25.55 -4.51 -3.53
C GLU A 317 -25.61 -3.93 -2.11
N LEU A 318 -24.62 -4.24 -1.26
CA LEU A 318 -24.48 -3.69 0.09
C LEU A 318 -24.01 -2.23 0.12
N TRP A 319 -23.25 -1.82 -0.89
CA TRP A 319 -22.62 -0.51 -1.03
C TRP A 319 -23.55 0.50 -1.72
N LYS A 320 -24.37 0.06 -2.69
CA LYS A 320 -25.41 0.90 -3.31
C LYS A 320 -26.55 1.25 -2.34
N GLY A 321 -26.76 0.46 -1.29
CA GLY A 321 -27.88 0.61 -0.36
C GLY A 321 -27.57 1.32 0.97
N ASN A 322 -26.35 1.79 1.20
CA ASN A 322 -25.93 2.17 2.56
C ASN A 322 -25.10 3.46 2.60
N GLU A 323 -25.77 4.59 2.29
CA GLU A 323 -25.19 5.95 2.39
C GLU A 323 -24.69 6.27 3.82
N GLU A 324 -25.31 5.70 4.86
CA GLU A 324 -24.91 5.85 6.26
C GLU A 324 -23.51 5.27 6.56
N LEU A 325 -23.12 4.17 5.90
CA LEU A 325 -21.78 3.58 6.05
C LEU A 325 -20.69 4.41 5.35
N ARG A 326 -21.05 5.19 4.32
CA ARG A 326 -20.13 6.13 3.67
C ARG A 326 -19.83 7.31 4.60
N ALA A 327 -20.85 7.81 5.29
CA ALA A 327 -20.72 8.86 6.30
C ALA A 327 -19.96 8.41 7.56
N ALA A 328 -20.08 7.13 7.97
CA ALA A 328 -19.35 6.59 9.12
C ALA A 328 -17.82 6.52 8.92
N ASN A 329 -17.33 6.52 7.67
CA ASN A 329 -15.91 6.67 7.37
C ASN A 329 -15.43 8.14 7.40
N GLU A 330 -16.34 9.12 7.50
CA GLU A 330 -16.03 10.56 7.49
C GLU A 330 -15.88 11.18 8.89
N VAL A 331 -15.98 10.37 9.95
CA VAL A 331 -15.85 10.81 11.36
C VAL A 331 -14.51 10.44 11.97
#